data_AF-A0A5C5SA74-F1
#
_entry.id   AF-A0A5C5SA74-F1
#
_cell.length_a   1.000
_cell.length_b   1.000
_cell.length_c   1.000
_cell.angle_alpha   90.00
_cell.angle_beta   90.00
_cell.angle_gamma   90.00
#
_symmetry.space_group_name_H-M   'P 1'
#
loop_
_entity.id
_entity.type
_entity.pdbx_description
1 polymer ?
#
loop_
_entity_poly.entity_id
_entity_poly.type
_entity_poly.pdbx_seq_one_letter_code
_entity_poly.pdbx_strand_id
1 'polypeptide(L)'
;MRYATSRRAARLQCNAASVRRRACGTPATIVAHLGDAIQSVMATPDLAGLAAARGAVPAYASAAALAAEIPHESQKWGAIARQHKITTD
;
A
#
# COMPACT_ATOMS: atom_id res chain seq x y z
N MET A 1 -33.68 -1.19 19.16
CA MET A 1 -33.31 0.22 18.88
C MET A 1 -31.78 0.33 18.98
N ARG A 2 -31.11 0.98 18.00
CA ARG A 2 -29.65 1.27 17.87
C ARG A 2 -28.75 0.26 17.11
N TYR A 3 -28.91 0.16 15.79
CA TYR A 3 -27.88 -0.40 14.88
C TYR A 3 -27.76 0.36 13.54
N ALA A 4 -28.26 1.60 13.45
CA ALA A 4 -28.31 2.36 12.20
C ALA A 4 -27.18 3.42 12.03
N THR A 5 -26.49 3.80 13.12
CA THR A 5 -25.61 4.98 13.12
C THR A 5 -24.17 4.69 12.65
N SER A 6 -23.71 3.44 12.72
CA SER A 6 -22.30 3.08 12.41
C SER A 6 -21.98 3.04 10.90
N ARG A 7 -22.96 2.71 10.03
CA ARG A 7 -22.69 2.55 8.59
C ARG A 7 -22.51 3.87 7.84
N ARG A 8 -22.95 5.00 8.42
CA ARG A 8 -22.80 6.33 7.82
C ARG A 8 -21.37 6.87 7.96
N ALA A 9 -20.67 6.54 9.05
CA ALA A 9 -19.28 6.96 9.26
C ALA A 9 -18.30 6.27 8.30
N ALA A 10 -18.45 4.95 8.10
CA ALA A 10 -17.59 4.21 7.18
C ALA A 10 -17.73 4.65 5.71
N ARG A 11 -18.93 5.11 5.30
CA ARG A 11 -19.16 5.60 3.93
C ARG A 11 -18.58 6.99 3.66
N LEU A 12 -18.37 7.81 4.69
CA LEU A 12 -17.83 9.16 4.51
C LEU A 12 -16.31 9.16 4.31
N GLN A 13 -15.59 8.12 4.75
CA GLN A 13 -14.13 8.04 4.59
C GLN A 13 -13.68 7.65 3.17
N CYS A 14 -14.60 7.15 2.32
CA CYS A 14 -14.27 6.57 1.01
C CYS A 14 -14.45 7.52 -0.18
N ASN A 15 -14.92 8.75 0.02
CA ASN A 15 -15.52 9.54 -1.07
C ASN A 15 -14.65 10.66 -1.67
N ALA A 16 -13.33 10.61 -1.52
CA ALA A 16 -12.44 11.56 -2.18
C ALA A 16 -11.29 10.83 -2.89
N ALA A 17 -11.55 10.45 -4.15
CA ALA A 17 -10.59 10.53 -5.26
C ALA A 17 -9.48 9.47 -5.47
N SER A 18 -9.57 8.21 -5.03
CA SER A 18 -8.45 7.26 -5.28
C SER A 18 -8.81 5.77 -5.31
N VAL A 19 -9.56 5.29 -6.31
CA VAL A 19 -9.85 3.85 -6.44
C VAL A 19 -9.45 3.30 -7.80
N ARG A 20 -8.14 3.10 -7.99
CA ARG A 20 -7.59 2.06 -8.89
C ARG A 20 -6.59 1.12 -8.20
N ARG A 21 -6.23 1.37 -6.93
CA ARG A 21 -5.34 0.50 -6.15
C ARG A 21 -6.08 -0.02 -4.93
N ARG A 22 -6.79 -1.14 -5.15
CA ARG A 22 -7.52 -2.00 -4.20
C ARG A 22 -8.71 -1.33 -3.50
N ALA A 23 -9.88 -1.96 -3.65
CA ALA A 23 -11.09 -1.55 -2.96
C ALA A 23 -10.83 -1.49 -1.44
N CYS A 24 -11.14 -0.35 -0.84
CA CYS A 24 -11.26 -0.19 0.61
C CYS A 24 -12.31 -1.18 1.13
N GLY A 25 -11.91 -2.41 1.42
CA GLY A 25 -12.85 -3.48 1.78
C GLY A 25 -12.26 -4.89 1.82
N THR A 26 -11.01 -5.12 1.42
CA THR A 26 -10.37 -6.43 1.55
C THR A 26 -10.32 -6.84 3.04
N PRO A 27 -10.89 -8.00 3.43
CA PRO A 27 -10.87 -8.45 4.82
C PRO A 27 -9.44 -8.63 5.34
N ALA A 28 -9.22 -8.31 6.62
CA ALA A 28 -7.90 -8.39 7.24
C ALA A 28 -7.28 -9.79 7.15
N THR A 29 -8.09 -10.85 7.22
CA THR A 29 -7.65 -12.24 7.08
C THR A 29 -7.03 -12.51 5.70
N ILE A 30 -7.63 -12.00 4.63
CA ILE A 30 -7.10 -12.14 3.27
C ILE A 30 -5.79 -11.37 3.11
N VAL A 31 -5.68 -10.19 3.72
CA VAL A 31 -4.45 -9.41 3.71
C VAL A 31 -3.33 -10.14 4.44
N ALA A 32 -3.63 -10.80 5.56
CA ALA A 32 -2.66 -11.61 6.30
C ALA A 32 -2.16 -12.80 5.46
N HIS A 33 -3.07 -13.60 4.89
CA HIS A 33 -2.69 -14.72 4.02
C HIS A 33 -1.86 -14.29 2.81
N LEU A 34 -2.18 -13.15 2.22
CA LEU A 34 -1.36 -12.59 1.15
C LEU A 34 0.02 -12.17 1.64
N GLY A 35 0.12 -11.59 2.84
CA GLY A 35 1.39 -11.26 3.48
C GLY A 35 2.29 -12.48 3.64
N ASP A 36 1.73 -13.58 4.16
CA ASP A 36 2.45 -14.84 4.37
C ASP A 36 2.95 -15.43 3.05
N ALA A 37 2.09 -15.47 2.02
CA ALA A 37 2.45 -15.98 0.70
C ALA A 37 3.57 -15.15 0.05
N ILE A 38 3.48 -13.81 0.16
CA ILE A 38 4.50 -12.91 -0.37
C ILE A 38 5.85 -13.12 0.34
N GLN A 39 5.82 -13.27 1.67
CA GLN A 39 7.03 -13.56 2.45
C GLN A 39 7.67 -14.89 2.03
N SER A 40 6.86 -15.93 1.83
CA SER A 40 7.33 -17.23 1.34
C SER A 40 8.01 -17.13 -0.03
N VAL A 41 7.44 -16.36 -0.96
CA VAL A 41 8.04 -16.17 -2.28
C VAL A 41 9.35 -15.39 -2.16
N MET A 42 9.40 -14.36 -1.31
CA MET A 42 10.64 -13.60 -1.10
C MET A 42 11.75 -14.38 -0.43
N ALA A 43 11.44 -15.43 0.33
CA ALA A 43 12.43 -16.33 0.90
C ALA A 43 13.04 -17.30 -0.14
N THR A 44 12.52 -17.36 -1.37
CA THR A 44 13.06 -18.27 -2.39
C THR A 44 14.39 -17.73 -2.96
N PRO A 45 15.40 -18.61 -3.14
CA PRO A 45 16.71 -18.20 -3.64
C PRO A 45 16.66 -17.76 -5.12
N ASP A 46 15.73 -18.30 -5.90
CA ASP A 46 15.52 -17.92 -7.30
C ASP A 46 15.13 -16.45 -7.43
N LEU A 47 14.24 -15.97 -6.56
CA LEU A 47 13.83 -14.56 -6.59
C LEU A 47 15.00 -13.62 -6.28
N ALA A 48 15.87 -13.99 -5.34
CA ALA A 48 17.05 -13.19 -5.01
C ALA A 48 18.00 -13.06 -6.21
N GLY A 49 18.24 -14.15 -6.95
CA GLY A 49 19.05 -14.14 -8.17
C GLY A 49 18.43 -13.27 -9.27
N LEU A 50 17.13 -13.41 -9.51
CA LEU A 50 16.40 -12.61 -10.52
C LEU A 50 16.32 -11.13 -10.16
N ALA A 51 16.15 -10.81 -8.88
CA ALA A 51 16.14 -9.43 -8.40
C ALA A 51 17.52 -8.78 -8.55
N ALA A 52 18.59 -9.48 -8.15
CA ALA A 52 19.96 -8.99 -8.28
C ALA A 52 20.36 -8.75 -9.74
N ALA A 53 19.96 -9.64 -10.66
CA ALA A 53 20.17 -9.46 -12.10
C ALA A 53 19.51 -8.18 -12.66
N ARG A 54 18.52 -7.63 -11.95
CA ARG A 54 17.82 -6.38 -12.29
C ARG A 54 18.24 -5.19 -11.42
N GLY A 55 19.27 -5.34 -10.60
CA GLY A 55 19.71 -4.32 -9.65
C GLY A 55 18.71 -4.02 -8.53
N ALA A 56 17.81 -4.97 -8.24
CA ALA A 56 16.80 -4.85 -7.19
C ALA A 56 17.16 -5.74 -5.98
N VAL A 57 16.75 -5.30 -4.79
CA VAL A 57 16.89 -6.06 -3.54
C VAL A 57 15.49 -6.40 -3.02
N PRO A 58 15.12 -7.68 -2.88
CA PRO A 58 13.86 -8.07 -2.26
C PRO A 58 13.80 -7.55 -0.81
N ALA A 59 12.78 -6.78 -0.50
CA ALA A 59 12.54 -6.25 0.83
C ALA A 59 11.06 -6.44 1.18
N TYR A 60 10.78 -7.29 2.17
CA TYR A 60 9.43 -7.47 2.66
C TYR A 60 9.09 -6.39 3.69
N ALA A 61 7.94 -5.75 3.50
CA ALA A 61 7.28 -4.93 4.50
C ALA A 61 5.86 -5.45 4.70
N SER A 62 5.41 -5.49 5.96
CA SER A 62 4.03 -5.86 6.27
C SER A 62 3.05 -4.83 5.71
N ALA A 63 1.79 -5.23 5.49
CA ALA A 63 0.76 -4.30 5.03
C ALA A 63 0.58 -3.09 5.95
N ALA A 64 0.73 -3.29 7.27
CA ALA A 64 0.67 -2.21 8.25
C ALA A 64 1.87 -1.25 8.15
N ALA A 65 3.08 -1.79 7.99
CA ALA A 65 4.28 -0.98 7.81
C ALA A 65 4.19 -0.14 6.53
N LEU A 66 3.79 -0.76 5.42
CA LEU A 66 3.65 -0.06 4.14
C LEU A 66 2.55 1.01 4.18
N ALA A 67 1.44 0.75 4.87
CA ALA A 67 0.38 1.73 5.05
C ALA A 67 0.84 2.98 5.83
N ALA A 68 1.81 2.84 6.73
CA ALA A 68 2.41 3.95 7.46
C ALA A 68 3.42 4.73 6.61
N GLU A 69 4.20 4.05 5.76
CA GLU A 69 5.26 4.67 4.95
C GLU A 69 4.72 5.42 3.71
N ILE A 70 3.68 4.91 3.05
CA ILE A 70 3.16 5.52 1.81
C ILE A 70 2.78 7.00 1.98
N PRO A 71 2.03 7.41 3.02
CA PRO A 71 1.71 8.82 3.22
C PRO A 71 2.95 9.68 3.43
N HIS A 72 3.95 9.19 4.17
CA HIS A 72 5.19 9.90 4.42
C HIS A 72 5.97 10.14 3.13
N GLU A 73 6.18 9.09 2.34
CA GLU A 73 6.88 9.21 1.06
C GLU A 73 6.11 10.11 0.09
N SER A 74 4.78 9.98 0.03
CA SER A 74 3.94 10.83 -0.83
C SER A 74 4.06 12.31 -0.47
N GLN A 75 4.12 12.65 0.83
CA GLN A 75 4.31 14.03 1.28
C GLN A 75 5.69 14.56 0.93
N LYS A 76 6.74 13.77 1.18
CA LYS A 76 8.13 14.11 0.87
C LYS A 76 8.30 14.40 -0.62
N TRP A 77 7.90 13.47 -1.48
CA TRP A 77 8.03 13.63 -2.92
C TRP A 77 7.11 14.73 -3.47
N GLY A 78 5.92 14.89 -2.89
CA GLY A 78 5.02 15.99 -3.24
C GLY A 78 5.61 17.37 -2.92
N ALA A 79 6.33 17.51 -1.80
CA ALA A 79 7.02 18.74 -1.45
C ALA A 79 8.16 19.06 -2.44
N ILE A 80 9.00 18.07 -2.76
CA ILE A 80 10.09 18.19 -3.72
C ILE A 80 9.55 18.58 -5.11
N ALA A 81 8.50 17.90 -5.59
CA ALA A 81 7.92 18.20 -6.89
C ALA A 81 7.40 19.66 -6.97
N ARG A 82 6.74 20.15 -5.92
CA ARG A 82 6.28 21.55 -5.85
C ARG A 82 7.43 22.54 -5.81
N GLN A 83 8.47 22.26 -5.04
CA GLN A 83 9.67 23.11 -4.95
C GLN A 83 10.34 23.27 -6.32
N HIS A 84 10.39 22.19 -7.10
CA HIS A 84 11.02 22.17 -8.42
C HIS A 84 10.06 22.43 -9.58
N LYS A 85 8.79 22.77 -9.30
CA LYS A 85 7.73 23.01 -10.32
C LYS A 85 7.60 21.87 -11.32
N ILE A 86 7.80 20.63 -10.88
CA ILE A 86 7.65 19.44 -11.71
C ILE A 86 6.15 19.18 -11.89
N THR A 87 5.67 19.33 -13.12
CA THR A 87 4.31 18.98 -13.53
C THR A 87 4.31 17.64 -14.25
N THR A 88 3.20 16.90 -14.15
CA THR A 88 2.97 15.66 -14.91
C THR A 88 1.92 15.96 -15.97
N ASP A 89 2.26 15.71 -17.22
CA ASP A 89 1.42 15.95 -18.40
C ASP A 89 0.33 14.88 -18.56
#